data_AF-V4KFV9-F1
#
_entry.id   AF-V4KFV9-F1
#
_cell.length_a   1.000
_cell.length_b   1.000
_cell.length_c   1.000
_cell.angle_alpha   90.00
_cell.angle_beta   90.00
_cell.angle_gamma   90.00
#
_symmetry.space_group_name_H-M   'P 1'
#
loop_
_entity.id
_entity.type
_entity.pdbx_description
1 polymer ?
#
loop_
_entity_poly.entity_id
_entity_poly.type
_entity_poly.pdbx_seq_one_letter_code
_entity_poly.pdbx_strand_id
1 'polypeptide(L)'
;MRDSALYRETRNLRAQDIFSSMKQFISLGIPSAMMICLEWWSFEILLLLSGLLPNLKLETSVMSISLTTSSLHFVIVNSIGAAASTHVSNELGAGNPRSARAAANAALLLGTFDAFLVSITLYSYRKTWAYLYSNEREVVHYATQITSILCLSVFINSFTAVLSGIARGAGWQHIGSYASIGSYYIVGIPVGSILCFVMKMRATGLRIGLLIGSFVQTTVFALVTFFTNWEQEATKARDRVFEMAPQGNQKTEITLKEDAQVLLSDVSENV
;
A
#
# COMPACT_ATOMS: atom_id res chain seq x y z
N MET A 1 -40.83 -8.55 33.21
CA MET A 1 -40.76 -7.70 31.99
C MET A 1 -39.70 -6.60 32.17
N ARG A 2 -38.42 -6.96 32.39
CA ARG A 2 -37.34 -5.98 32.65
C ARG A 2 -36.25 -6.00 31.56
N ASP A 3 -36.55 -6.57 30.39
CA ASP A 3 -35.57 -6.85 29.32
C ASP A 3 -35.79 -6.08 28.00
N SER A 4 -36.69 -5.09 27.93
CA SER A 4 -36.99 -4.42 26.65
C SER A 4 -36.21 -3.12 26.42
N ALA A 5 -35.83 -2.39 27.47
CA ALA A 5 -35.11 -1.12 27.37
C ALA A 5 -33.59 -1.33 27.32
N LEU A 6 -33.03 -2.06 28.29
CA LEU A 6 -31.60 -2.39 28.38
C LEU A 6 -31.09 -3.16 27.14
N TYR A 7 -31.87 -4.11 26.62
CA TYR A 7 -31.53 -4.84 25.40
C TYR A 7 -31.55 -3.93 24.16
N ARG A 8 -32.52 -3.01 24.09
CA ARG A 8 -32.66 -2.09 22.95
C ARG A 8 -31.58 -1.01 22.98
N GLU A 9 -31.16 -0.58 24.18
CA GLU A 9 -30.06 0.33 24.42
C GLU A 9 -28.69 -0.31 24.11
N THR A 10 -28.42 -1.53 24.60
CA THR A 10 -27.21 -2.30 24.23
C THR A 10 -27.16 -2.63 22.73
N ARG A 11 -28.30 -2.88 22.09
CA ARG A 11 -28.36 -3.07 20.63
C ARG A 11 -28.07 -1.80 19.85
N ASN A 12 -28.59 -0.65 20.31
CA ASN A 12 -28.35 0.64 19.67
C ASN A 12 -26.91 1.11 19.87
N LEU A 13 -26.32 0.88 21.04
CA LEU A 13 -24.89 1.09 21.31
C LEU A 13 -24.05 0.24 20.36
N ARG A 14 -24.31 -1.07 20.29
CA ARG A 14 -23.60 -1.99 19.39
C ARG A 14 -23.76 -1.60 17.90
N ALA A 15 -24.94 -1.13 17.50
CA ALA A 15 -25.16 -0.66 16.13
C ALA A 15 -24.38 0.63 15.84
N GLN A 16 -24.40 1.62 16.75
CA GLN A 16 -23.62 2.84 16.63
C GLN A 16 -22.12 2.56 16.58
N ASP A 17 -21.63 1.60 17.38
CA ASP A 17 -20.24 1.15 17.37
C ASP A 17 -19.87 0.52 16.01
N ILE A 18 -20.76 -0.31 15.45
CA ILE A 18 -20.58 -0.91 14.11
C ILE A 18 -20.56 0.19 13.03
N PHE A 19 -21.46 1.16 13.07
CA PHE A 19 -21.50 2.25 12.09
C PHE A 19 -20.29 3.18 12.20
N SER A 20 -19.82 3.49 13.41
CA SER A 20 -18.61 4.27 13.66
C SER A 20 -17.36 3.54 13.12
N SER A 21 -17.24 2.25 13.46
CA SER A 21 -16.15 1.39 12.97
C SER A 21 -16.17 1.25 11.44
N MET A 22 -17.36 1.11 10.84
CA MET A 22 -17.52 1.03 9.38
C MET A 22 -17.14 2.35 8.70
N LYS A 23 -17.49 3.50 9.29
CA LYS A 23 -17.08 4.82 8.77
C LYS A 23 -15.56 4.97 8.77
N GLN A 24 -14.88 4.57 9.83
CA GLN A 24 -13.41 4.59 9.89
C GLN A 24 -12.77 3.59 8.93
N PHE A 25 -13.30 2.37 8.83
CA PHE A 25 -12.86 1.38 7.85
C PHE A 25 -12.96 1.93 6.42
N ILE A 26 -14.07 2.58 6.08
CA ILE A 26 -14.26 3.21 4.76
C ILE A 26 -13.27 4.36 4.57
N SER A 27 -13.03 5.19 5.59
CA SER A 27 -12.09 6.32 5.53
C SER A 27 -10.65 5.90 5.24
N LEU A 28 -10.22 4.73 5.72
CA LEU A 28 -8.89 4.15 5.49
C LEU A 28 -8.86 3.25 4.24
N GLY A 29 -9.95 2.52 4.02
CA GLY A 29 -10.13 1.58 2.92
C GLY A 29 -10.19 2.26 1.56
N ILE A 30 -10.92 3.37 1.42
CA ILE A 30 -11.02 4.09 0.15
C ILE A 30 -9.65 4.59 -0.33
N PRO A 31 -8.85 5.33 0.47
CA PRO A 31 -7.51 5.75 0.07
C PRO A 31 -6.60 4.57 -0.28
N SER A 32 -6.68 3.46 0.47
CA SER A 32 -5.90 2.25 0.20
C SER A 32 -6.27 1.60 -1.13
N ALA A 33 -7.57 1.47 -1.40
CA ALA A 33 -8.07 0.93 -2.66
C ALA A 33 -7.67 1.84 -3.82
N MET A 34 -7.85 3.16 -3.67
CA MET A 34 -7.42 4.14 -4.67
C MET A 34 -5.92 4.04 -4.95
N MET A 35 -5.08 3.96 -3.92
CA MET A 35 -3.62 3.88 -4.08
C MET A 35 -3.21 2.69 -4.96
N ILE A 36 -3.82 1.52 -4.74
CA ILE A 36 -3.55 0.30 -5.51
C ILE A 36 -4.19 0.39 -6.91
N CYS A 37 -5.49 0.71 -6.99
CA CYS A 37 -6.20 0.75 -8.27
C CYS A 37 -5.61 1.76 -9.25
N LEU A 38 -5.22 2.94 -8.78
CA LEU A 38 -4.61 3.98 -9.61
C LEU A 38 -3.27 3.53 -10.19
N GLU A 39 -2.47 2.82 -9.41
CA GLU A 39 -1.21 2.25 -9.88
C GLU A 39 -1.46 1.20 -10.98
N TRP A 40 -2.36 0.23 -10.74
CA TRP A 40 -2.70 -0.80 -11.73
C TRP A 40 -3.33 -0.22 -13.00
N TRP A 41 -4.26 0.72 -12.86
CA TRP A 41 -4.87 1.38 -14.01
C TRP A 41 -3.86 2.18 -14.82
N SER A 42 -2.83 2.76 -14.20
CA SER A 42 -1.77 3.44 -14.94
C SER A 42 -0.99 2.48 -15.85
N PHE A 43 -0.71 1.25 -15.40
CA PHE A 43 -0.09 0.21 -16.23
C PHE A 43 -0.98 -0.17 -17.41
N GLU A 44 -2.28 -0.35 -17.18
CA GLU A 44 -3.25 -0.69 -18.24
C GLU A 44 -3.41 0.44 -19.26
N ILE A 45 -3.48 1.70 -18.81
CA ILE A 45 -3.54 2.86 -19.71
C ILE A 45 -2.30 2.90 -20.62
N LEU A 46 -1.10 2.69 -20.06
CA LEU A 46 0.14 2.66 -20.85
C LEU A 46 0.20 1.45 -21.79
N LEU A 47 -0.33 0.29 -21.38
CA LEU A 47 -0.47 -0.88 -22.23
C LEU A 47 -1.42 -0.61 -23.40
N LEU A 48 -2.58 -0.03 -23.15
CA LEU A 48 -3.54 0.37 -24.19
C LEU A 48 -2.92 1.41 -25.13
N LEU A 49 -2.18 2.37 -24.58
CA LEU A 49 -1.47 3.37 -25.37
C LEU A 49 -0.42 2.72 -26.29
N SER A 50 0.23 1.64 -25.84
CA SER A 50 1.16 0.87 -26.67
C SER A 50 0.50 0.22 -27.90
N GLY A 51 -0.80 -0.07 -27.81
CA GLY A 51 -1.60 -0.62 -28.90
C GLY A 51 -1.94 0.38 -30.01
N LEU A 52 -1.78 1.69 -29.75
CA LEU A 52 -2.01 2.74 -30.75
C LEU A 52 -0.79 3.01 -31.63
N LEU A 53 0.34 2.30 -31.42
CA LEU A 53 1.55 2.50 -32.19
C LEU A 53 1.53 1.77 -33.55
N PRO A 54 2.30 2.26 -34.55
CA PRO A 54 2.33 1.67 -35.90
C PRO A 54 2.66 0.17 -35.93
N ASN A 55 3.52 -0.30 -35.01
CA ASN A 55 3.88 -1.71 -34.85
C ASN A 55 3.16 -2.33 -33.64
N LEU A 56 1.83 -2.21 -33.59
CA LEU A 56 1.01 -2.60 -32.43
C LEU A 56 1.34 -3.99 -31.88
N LYS A 57 1.54 -5.00 -32.76
CA LYS A 57 1.80 -6.38 -32.33
C LYS A 57 3.11 -6.50 -31.57
N LEU A 58 4.16 -5.85 -32.06
CA LEU A 58 5.49 -5.90 -31.45
C LEU A 58 5.53 -5.11 -30.13
N GLU A 59 5.07 -3.85 -30.15
CA GLU A 59 5.13 -2.96 -28.98
C GLU A 59 4.25 -3.50 -27.83
N THR A 60 3.03 -3.95 -28.14
CA THR A 60 2.11 -4.51 -27.14
C THR A 60 2.64 -5.83 -26.58
N SER A 61 3.24 -6.69 -27.41
CA SER A 61 3.81 -7.96 -26.94
C SER A 61 4.97 -7.73 -25.97
N VAL A 62 5.89 -6.83 -26.32
CA VAL A 62 7.04 -6.49 -25.46
C VAL A 62 6.57 -5.81 -24.16
N MET A 63 5.59 -4.91 -24.24
CA MET A 63 5.00 -4.27 -23.07
C MET A 63 4.32 -5.28 -22.15
N SER A 64 3.53 -6.21 -22.72
CA SER A 64 2.82 -7.26 -21.99
C SER A 64 3.75 -8.26 -21.31
N ILE A 65 4.77 -8.76 -22.02
CA ILE A 65 5.78 -9.66 -21.46
C ILE A 65 6.45 -9.02 -20.24
N SER A 66 6.90 -7.78 -20.41
CA SER A 66 7.61 -7.09 -19.35
C SER A 66 6.70 -6.67 -18.17
N LEU A 67 5.40 -6.41 -18.41
CA LEU A 67 4.40 -6.20 -17.34
C LEU A 67 4.17 -7.50 -16.58
N THR A 68 3.99 -8.61 -17.29
CA THR A 68 3.79 -9.94 -16.70
C THR A 68 4.97 -10.32 -15.79
N THR A 69 6.20 -10.11 -16.25
CA THR A 69 7.40 -10.33 -15.43
C THR A 69 7.42 -9.44 -14.19
N SER A 70 7.05 -8.17 -14.33
CA SER A 70 6.96 -7.24 -13.19
C SER A 70 5.88 -7.66 -12.19
N SER A 71 4.73 -8.12 -12.65
CA SER A 71 3.63 -8.60 -11.82
C SER A 71 4.01 -9.86 -11.04
N LEU A 72 4.74 -10.80 -11.64
CA LEU A 72 5.24 -11.99 -10.95
C LEU A 72 6.15 -11.62 -9.78
N HIS A 73 7.07 -10.68 -10.00
CA HIS A 73 7.93 -10.16 -8.94
C HIS A 73 7.16 -9.37 -7.88
N PHE A 74 6.18 -8.57 -8.31
CA PHE A 74 5.35 -7.75 -7.42
C PHE A 74 4.65 -8.57 -6.33
N VAL A 75 4.23 -9.81 -6.62
CA VAL A 75 3.61 -10.69 -5.62
C VAL A 75 4.55 -10.96 -4.43
N ILE A 76 5.84 -11.16 -4.69
CA ILE A 76 6.85 -11.43 -3.65
C ILE A 76 7.04 -10.19 -2.77
N VAL A 77 7.30 -9.03 -3.38
CA VAL A 77 7.55 -7.79 -2.62
C VAL A 77 6.30 -7.25 -1.94
N ASN A 78 5.12 -7.42 -2.52
CA ASN A 78 3.87 -7.06 -1.87
C ASN A 78 3.62 -7.93 -0.62
N SER A 79 4.10 -9.18 -0.60
CA SER A 79 4.02 -10.04 0.58
C SER A 79 4.91 -9.52 1.72
N ILE A 80 6.12 -9.04 1.38
CA ILE A 80 7.00 -8.35 2.34
C ILE A 80 6.32 -7.07 2.85
N GLY A 81 5.74 -6.27 1.95
CA GLY A 81 5.00 -5.05 2.31
C GLY A 81 3.79 -5.34 3.20
N ALA A 82 3.06 -6.42 2.97
CA ALA A 82 1.93 -6.85 3.81
C ALA A 82 2.40 -7.27 5.20
N ALA A 83 3.49 -8.05 5.29
CA ALA A 83 4.10 -8.39 6.58
C ALA A 83 4.56 -7.14 7.33
N ALA A 84 5.23 -6.21 6.64
CA ALA A 84 5.65 -4.93 7.20
C ALA A 84 4.45 -4.12 7.74
N SER A 85 3.36 -4.05 6.96
CA SER A 85 2.13 -3.36 7.38
C SER A 85 1.61 -3.91 8.70
N THR A 86 1.50 -5.24 8.83
CA THR A 86 0.99 -5.90 10.04
C THR A 86 1.91 -5.69 11.25
N HIS A 87 3.23 -5.85 11.08
CA HIS A 87 4.16 -5.65 12.18
C HIS A 87 4.21 -4.19 12.64
N VAL A 88 4.27 -3.24 11.70
CA VAL A 88 4.27 -1.80 12.02
C VAL A 88 2.96 -1.41 12.71
N SER A 89 1.80 -1.86 12.21
CA SER A 89 0.52 -1.53 12.84
C SER A 89 0.41 -2.10 14.25
N ASN A 90 0.88 -3.33 14.48
CA ASN A 90 0.82 -3.98 15.78
C ASN A 90 1.72 -3.29 16.80
N GLU A 91 2.97 -2.96 16.44
CA GLU A 91 3.90 -2.26 17.33
C GLU A 91 3.46 -0.82 17.64
N LEU A 92 2.92 -0.11 16.64
CA LEU A 92 2.33 1.22 16.85
C LEU A 92 1.11 1.14 17.78
N GLY A 93 0.23 0.15 17.58
CA GLY A 93 -0.94 -0.09 18.43
C GLY A 93 -0.56 -0.48 19.86
N ALA A 94 0.57 -1.17 20.05
CA ALA A 94 1.12 -1.51 21.35
C ALA A 94 1.84 -0.33 22.04
N GLY A 95 1.98 0.82 21.38
CA GLY A 95 2.70 1.98 21.91
C GLY A 95 4.22 1.81 21.93
N ASN A 96 4.77 0.94 21.06
CA ASN A 96 6.20 0.65 20.95
C ASN A 96 6.81 1.28 19.67
N PRO A 97 7.08 2.60 19.64
CA PRO A 97 7.57 3.29 18.45
C PRO A 97 8.96 2.81 17.99
N ARG A 98 9.82 2.39 18.92
CA ARG A 98 11.14 1.82 18.61
C ARG A 98 11.03 0.50 17.85
N SER A 99 10.13 -0.38 18.29
CA SER A 99 9.86 -1.67 17.64
C SER A 99 9.18 -1.47 16.28
N ALA A 100 8.25 -0.51 16.17
CA ALA A 100 7.65 -0.16 14.88
C ALA A 100 8.69 0.31 13.86
N ARG A 101 9.64 1.16 14.27
CA ARG A 101 10.77 1.58 13.43
C ARG A 101 11.69 0.41 13.07
N ALA A 102 11.96 -0.49 14.01
CA ALA A 102 12.75 -1.70 13.75
C ALA A 102 12.08 -2.61 12.72
N ALA A 103 10.76 -2.82 12.82
CA ALA A 103 9.98 -3.58 11.84
C ALA A 103 10.02 -2.94 10.44
N ALA A 104 9.86 -1.62 10.36
CA ALA A 104 9.99 -0.89 9.10
C ALA A 104 11.39 -1.03 8.49
N ASN A 105 12.45 -0.89 9.29
CA ASN A 105 13.83 -1.07 8.84
C ASN A 105 14.12 -2.51 8.39
N ALA A 106 13.63 -3.51 9.12
CA ALA A 106 13.78 -4.91 8.74
C ALA A 106 13.09 -5.21 7.40
N ALA A 107 11.89 -4.67 7.18
CA ALA A 107 11.19 -4.80 5.91
C ALA A 107 11.95 -4.11 4.76
N LEU A 108 12.52 -2.93 4.98
CA LEU A 108 13.35 -2.24 3.99
C LEU A 108 14.62 -3.02 3.64
N LEU A 109 15.26 -3.67 4.61
CA LEU A 109 16.42 -4.54 4.38
C LEU A 109 16.03 -5.76 3.55
N LEU A 110 14.92 -6.43 3.87
CA LEU A 110 14.40 -7.56 3.10
C LEU A 110 14.02 -7.14 1.67
N GLY A 111 13.35 -5.99 1.51
CA GLY A 111 13.00 -5.43 0.20
C GLY A 111 14.24 -5.08 -0.63
N THR A 112 15.28 -4.54 0.01
CA THR A 112 16.55 -4.24 -0.66
C THR A 112 17.24 -5.52 -1.13
N PHE A 113 17.30 -6.55 -0.27
CA PHE A 113 17.87 -7.84 -0.63
C PHE A 113 17.14 -8.48 -1.81
N ASP A 114 15.80 -8.51 -1.77
CA ASP A 114 14.97 -8.98 -2.88
C ASP A 114 15.24 -8.18 -4.17
N ALA A 115 15.25 -6.85 -4.09
CA ALA A 115 15.48 -5.96 -5.23
C ALA A 115 16.80 -6.28 -5.93
N PHE A 116 17.88 -6.46 -5.17
CA PHE A 116 19.19 -6.84 -5.71
C PHE A 116 19.17 -8.25 -6.29
N LEU A 117 18.61 -9.23 -5.57
CA LEU A 117 18.56 -10.62 -6.02
C LEU A 117 17.84 -10.76 -7.37
N VAL A 118 16.66 -10.17 -7.49
CA VAL A 118 15.84 -10.25 -8.70
C VAL A 118 16.46 -9.45 -9.83
N SER A 119 16.96 -8.24 -9.57
CA SER A 119 17.60 -7.40 -10.59
C SER A 119 18.86 -8.05 -11.16
N ILE A 120 19.72 -8.63 -10.31
CA ILE A 120 20.94 -9.33 -10.72
C ILE A 120 20.59 -10.59 -11.53
N THR A 121 19.60 -11.35 -11.07
CA THR A 121 19.15 -12.57 -11.76
C THR A 121 18.62 -12.21 -13.15
N LEU A 122 17.70 -11.24 -13.25
CA LEU A 122 17.12 -10.80 -14.50
C LEU A 122 18.18 -10.24 -15.47
N TYR A 123 19.15 -9.47 -14.96
CA TYR A 123 20.23 -8.93 -15.76
C TYR A 123 21.21 -10.00 -16.26
N SER A 124 21.46 -11.03 -15.45
CA SER A 124 22.32 -12.17 -15.81
C SER A 124 21.69 -12.99 -16.93
N TYR A 125 20.38 -13.22 -16.86
CA TYR A 125 19.60 -13.93 -17.88
C TYR A 125 19.02 -13.01 -18.96
N ARG A 126 19.51 -11.77 -19.11
CA ARG A 126 18.94 -10.75 -20.01
C ARG A 126 18.75 -11.19 -21.46
N LYS A 127 19.60 -12.10 -21.95
CA LYS A 127 19.55 -12.60 -23.35
C LYS A 127 18.61 -13.78 -23.54
N THR A 128 18.20 -14.44 -22.46
CA THR A 128 17.47 -15.72 -22.51
C THR A 128 16.07 -15.63 -21.92
N TRP A 129 15.81 -14.74 -20.97
CA TRP A 129 14.52 -14.70 -20.27
C TRP A 129 13.33 -14.43 -21.20
N ALA A 130 13.50 -13.61 -22.23
CA ALA A 130 12.40 -13.29 -23.16
C ALA A 130 11.97 -14.50 -24.01
N TYR A 131 12.83 -15.52 -24.19
CA TYR A 131 12.47 -16.77 -24.85
C TYR A 131 11.47 -17.62 -24.04
N LEU A 132 11.32 -17.37 -22.74
CA LEU A 132 10.26 -18.02 -21.94
C LEU A 132 8.85 -17.60 -22.39
N TYR A 133 8.73 -16.42 -23.01
CA TYR A 133 7.45 -15.85 -23.40
C TYR A 133 7.18 -15.89 -24.90
N SER A 134 8.22 -15.77 -25.74
CA SER A 134 8.05 -15.74 -27.19
C SER A 134 9.22 -16.37 -27.93
N ASN A 135 8.91 -17.08 -29.01
CA ASN A 135 9.90 -17.61 -29.96
C ASN A 135 10.22 -16.63 -31.10
N GLU A 136 9.48 -15.52 -31.19
CA GLU A 136 9.69 -14.50 -32.23
C GLU A 136 10.95 -13.69 -31.96
N ARG A 137 11.92 -13.77 -32.87
CA ARG A 137 13.25 -13.15 -32.68
C ARG A 137 13.17 -11.64 -32.51
N GLU A 138 12.25 -10.98 -33.20
CA GLU A 138 12.06 -9.53 -33.11
C GLU A 138 11.58 -9.10 -31.72
N VAL A 139 10.61 -9.83 -31.15
CA VAL A 139 10.08 -9.61 -29.79
C VAL A 139 11.18 -9.84 -28.75
N VAL A 140 11.92 -10.94 -28.89
CA VAL A 140 13.00 -11.30 -27.96
C VAL A 140 14.14 -10.28 -27.99
N HIS A 141 14.54 -9.83 -29.19
CA HIS A 141 15.59 -8.84 -29.34
C HIS A 141 15.19 -7.50 -28.68
N TYR A 142 13.95 -7.06 -28.91
CA TYR A 142 13.47 -5.82 -28.32
C TYR A 142 13.28 -5.94 -26.81
N ALA A 143 12.73 -7.05 -26.31
CA ALA A 143 12.65 -7.36 -24.88
C ALA A 143 14.04 -7.35 -24.20
N THR A 144 15.07 -7.86 -24.88
CA THR A 144 16.46 -7.83 -24.42
C THR A 144 16.99 -6.40 -24.29
N GLN A 145 16.66 -5.51 -25.23
CA GLN A 145 17.07 -4.10 -25.17
C GLN A 145 16.41 -3.35 -24.01
N ILE A 146 15.11 -3.56 -23.77
CA ILE A 146 14.39 -2.93 -22.66
C ILE A 146 14.69 -3.56 -21.29
N THR A 147 15.40 -4.69 -21.25
CA THR A 147 15.68 -5.43 -20.01
C THR A 147 16.40 -4.56 -18.97
N SER A 148 17.32 -3.69 -19.41
CA SER A 148 18.03 -2.79 -18.49
C SER A 148 17.09 -1.82 -17.78
N ILE A 149 16.09 -1.29 -18.50
CA ILE A 149 15.05 -0.42 -17.93
C ILE A 149 14.16 -1.24 -16.99
N LEU A 150 13.81 -2.47 -17.39
CA LEU A 150 13.01 -3.38 -16.58
C LEU A 150 13.69 -3.73 -15.25
N CYS A 151 15.00 -4.01 -15.24
CA CYS A 151 15.76 -4.23 -14.01
C CYS A 151 15.66 -3.03 -13.06
N LEU A 152 15.78 -1.81 -13.60
CA LEU A 152 15.66 -0.60 -12.79
C LEU A 152 14.22 -0.39 -12.27
N SER A 153 13.20 -0.68 -13.09
CA SER A 153 11.80 -0.63 -12.67
C SER A 153 11.51 -1.63 -11.55
N VAL A 154 12.00 -2.87 -11.68
CA VAL A 154 11.88 -3.92 -10.65
C VAL A 154 12.52 -3.47 -9.34
N PHE A 155 13.72 -2.91 -9.41
CA PHE A 155 14.41 -2.38 -8.24
C PHE A 155 13.58 -1.31 -7.53
N ILE A 156 13.10 -0.30 -8.26
CA ILE A 156 12.29 0.79 -7.70
C ILE A 156 10.95 0.26 -7.16
N ASN A 157 10.29 -0.64 -7.88
CA ASN A 157 9.02 -1.23 -7.45
C ASN A 157 9.15 -2.03 -6.15
N SER A 158 10.28 -2.73 -5.91
CA SER A 158 10.53 -3.38 -4.62
C SER A 158 10.46 -2.38 -3.47
N PHE A 159 11.14 -1.23 -3.59
CA PHE A 159 11.11 -0.18 -2.57
C PHE A 159 9.73 0.41 -2.40
N THR A 160 9.04 0.74 -3.51
CA THR A 160 7.68 1.29 -3.47
C THR A 160 6.72 0.34 -2.76
N ALA A 161 6.76 -0.96 -3.07
CA ALA A 161 5.86 -1.95 -2.47
C ALA A 161 6.06 -2.07 -0.96
N VAL A 162 7.32 -2.11 -0.49
CA VAL A 162 7.65 -2.19 0.93
C VAL A 162 7.25 -0.90 1.66
N LEU A 163 7.62 0.26 1.11
CA LEU A 163 7.28 1.56 1.69
C LEU A 163 5.76 1.80 1.74
N SER A 164 5.04 1.40 0.69
CA SER A 164 3.58 1.41 0.63
C SER A 164 2.96 0.50 1.70
N GLY A 165 3.57 -0.66 1.96
CA GLY A 165 3.23 -1.53 3.09
C GLY A 165 3.40 -0.83 4.45
N ILE A 166 4.55 -0.19 4.67
CA ILE A 166 4.83 0.57 5.90
C ILE A 166 3.84 1.73 6.07
N ALA A 167 3.54 2.47 5.00
CA ALA A 167 2.58 3.56 5.00
C ALA A 167 1.16 3.07 5.35
N ARG A 168 0.75 1.90 4.85
CA ARG A 168 -0.51 1.25 5.23
C ARG A 168 -0.53 0.87 6.71
N GLY A 169 0.57 0.32 7.23
CA GLY A 169 0.70 -0.05 8.65
C GLY A 169 0.66 1.16 9.60
N ALA A 170 1.22 2.29 9.19
CA ALA A 170 1.17 3.54 9.96
C ALA A 170 -0.16 4.33 9.79
N GLY A 171 -0.91 4.03 8.72
CA GLY A 171 -2.18 4.70 8.39
C GLY A 171 -2.04 5.95 7.53
N TRP A 172 -0.95 6.13 6.79
CA TRP A 172 -0.72 7.27 5.90
C TRP A 172 -1.30 7.07 4.49
N GLN A 173 -2.39 6.30 4.39
CA GLN A 173 -2.97 5.88 3.12
C GLN A 173 -3.47 7.06 2.29
N HIS A 174 -3.92 8.15 2.94
CA HIS A 174 -4.27 9.40 2.27
C HIS A 174 -3.07 10.06 1.59
N ILE A 175 -1.90 10.11 2.25
CA ILE A 175 -0.67 10.66 1.64
C ILE A 175 -0.25 9.77 0.47
N GLY A 176 -0.35 8.44 0.65
CA GLY A 176 -0.06 7.47 -0.40
C GLY A 176 -0.96 7.62 -1.64
N SER A 177 -2.26 7.85 -1.45
CA SER A 177 -3.19 8.02 -2.59
C SER A 177 -2.90 9.29 -3.38
N TYR A 178 -2.66 10.43 -2.71
CA TYR A 178 -2.26 11.67 -3.38
C TYR A 178 -0.91 11.51 -4.10
N ALA A 179 0.05 10.82 -3.48
CA ALA A 179 1.34 10.53 -4.08
C ALA A 179 1.18 9.66 -5.34
N SER A 180 0.33 8.63 -5.33
CA SER A 180 0.05 7.80 -6.52
C SER A 180 -0.56 8.61 -7.66
N ILE A 181 -1.54 9.47 -7.38
CA ILE A 181 -2.16 10.34 -8.40
C ILE A 181 -1.11 11.27 -9.01
N GLY A 182 -0.36 11.99 -8.17
CA GLY A 182 0.66 12.93 -8.65
C GLY A 182 1.75 12.23 -9.46
N SER A 183 2.23 11.10 -8.97
CA SER A 183 3.37 10.42 -9.58
C SER A 183 3.01 9.78 -10.92
N TYR A 184 1.91 9.02 -11.00
CA TYR A 184 1.56 8.31 -12.24
C TYR A 184 0.74 9.16 -13.22
N TYR A 185 -0.23 9.95 -12.74
CA TYR A 185 -1.16 10.65 -13.65
C TYR A 185 -0.68 12.04 -14.04
N ILE A 186 0.01 12.76 -13.15
CA ILE A 186 0.51 14.11 -13.45
C ILE A 186 1.91 14.07 -14.06
N VAL A 187 2.76 13.13 -13.64
CA VAL A 187 4.14 13.03 -14.12
C VAL A 187 4.35 11.85 -15.08
N GLY A 188 4.12 10.62 -14.63
CA GLY A 188 4.50 9.40 -15.36
C GLY A 188 3.83 9.24 -16.72
N ILE A 189 2.49 9.32 -16.79
CA ILE A 189 1.72 9.16 -18.03
C ILE A 189 2.02 10.29 -19.03
N PRO A 190 2.03 11.59 -18.64
CA PRO A 190 2.39 12.66 -19.57
C PRO A 190 3.82 12.53 -20.10
N VAL A 191 4.81 12.27 -19.22
CA VAL A 191 6.20 12.07 -19.64
C VAL A 191 6.33 10.86 -20.57
N GLY A 192 5.69 9.75 -20.24
CA GLY A 192 5.67 8.55 -21.09
C GLY A 192 5.03 8.80 -22.45
N SER A 193 3.91 9.54 -22.49
CA SER A 193 3.24 9.91 -23.74
C SER A 193 4.10 10.82 -24.62
N ILE A 194 4.76 11.81 -24.03
CA ILE A 194 5.68 12.71 -24.75
C ILE A 194 6.86 11.91 -25.31
N LEU A 195 7.51 11.06 -24.50
CA LEU A 195 8.62 10.22 -24.96
C LEU A 195 8.17 9.22 -26.05
N CYS A 196 6.96 8.68 -25.93
CA CYS A 196 6.41 7.75 -26.90
C CYS A 196 6.14 8.41 -28.25
N PHE A 197 5.39 9.52 -28.29
CA PHE A 197 4.92 10.14 -29.54
C PHE A 197 5.85 11.22 -30.09
N VAL A 198 6.39 12.09 -29.24
CA VAL A 198 7.22 13.23 -29.67
C VAL A 198 8.64 12.76 -29.98
N MET A 199 9.26 12.03 -29.04
CA MET A 199 10.62 11.51 -29.19
C MET A 199 10.67 10.20 -30.00
N LYS A 200 9.51 9.66 -30.42
CA LYS A 200 9.37 8.42 -31.19
C LYS A 200 10.09 7.21 -30.55
N MET A 201 10.23 7.20 -29.22
CA MET A 201 10.88 6.11 -28.47
C MET A 201 9.96 4.89 -28.26
N ARG A 202 8.72 4.96 -28.75
CA ARG A 202 7.75 3.86 -28.74
C ARG A 202 7.53 3.25 -27.34
N ALA A 203 7.42 1.92 -27.19
CA ALA A 203 7.23 1.27 -25.90
C ALA A 203 8.36 1.56 -24.90
N THR A 204 9.58 1.84 -25.38
CA THR A 204 10.69 2.27 -24.51
C THR A 204 10.37 3.59 -23.82
N GLY A 205 9.76 4.54 -24.54
CA GLY A 205 9.32 5.82 -23.97
C GLY A 205 8.23 5.65 -22.90
N LEU A 206 7.26 4.77 -23.15
CA LEU A 206 6.21 4.43 -22.17
C LEU A 206 6.80 3.81 -20.90
N ARG A 207 7.79 2.93 -21.06
CA ARG A 207 8.51 2.31 -19.94
C ARG A 207 9.29 3.30 -19.10
N ILE A 208 9.95 4.27 -19.74
CA ILE A 208 10.67 5.34 -19.04
C ILE A 208 9.68 6.22 -18.27
N GLY A 209 8.53 6.56 -18.87
CA GLY A 209 7.49 7.33 -18.17
C GLY A 209 6.99 6.62 -16.91
N LEU A 210 6.77 5.31 -17.01
CA LEU A 210 6.38 4.49 -15.87
C LEU A 210 7.46 4.44 -14.79
N LEU A 211 8.71 4.25 -15.18
CA LEU A 211 9.86 4.26 -14.29
C LEU A 211 9.96 5.59 -13.50
N ILE A 212 9.77 6.72 -14.19
CA ILE A 212 9.80 8.05 -13.56
C ILE A 212 8.64 8.20 -12.59
N GLY A 213 7.43 7.76 -12.96
CA GLY A 213 6.27 7.75 -12.07
C GLY A 213 6.55 6.95 -10.80
N SER A 214 7.02 5.71 -10.93
CA SER A 214 7.37 4.89 -9.78
C SER A 214 8.47 5.53 -8.94
N PHE A 215 9.51 6.11 -9.54
CA PHE A 215 10.60 6.78 -8.82
C PHE A 215 10.14 7.96 -7.98
N VAL A 216 9.26 8.82 -8.54
CA VAL A 216 8.68 9.95 -7.81
C VAL A 216 7.86 9.44 -6.63
N GLN A 217 7.05 8.40 -6.84
CA GLN A 217 6.24 7.81 -5.79
C GLN A 217 7.10 7.20 -4.67
N THR A 218 8.15 6.44 -5.02
CA THR A 218 9.11 5.90 -4.05
C THR A 218 9.76 7.02 -3.25
N THR A 219 10.15 8.11 -3.91
CA THR A 219 10.79 9.25 -3.26
C THR A 219 9.87 9.88 -2.24
N VAL A 220 8.59 10.10 -2.60
CA VAL A 220 7.59 10.64 -1.67
C VAL A 220 7.42 9.72 -0.47
N PHE A 221 7.23 8.41 -0.68
CA PHE A 221 7.09 7.48 0.43
C PHE A 221 8.35 7.40 1.29
N ALA A 222 9.54 7.40 0.69
CA ALA A 222 10.79 7.39 1.42
C ALA A 222 10.91 8.64 2.29
N LEU A 223 10.68 9.82 1.73
CA LEU A 223 10.70 11.08 2.49
C LEU A 223 9.72 11.04 3.66
N VAL A 224 8.48 10.59 3.43
CA VAL A 224 7.49 10.45 4.49
C VAL A 224 8.03 9.51 5.58
N THR A 225 8.46 8.30 5.23
CA THR A 225 8.99 7.32 6.21
C THR A 225 10.23 7.83 6.96
N PHE A 226 11.14 8.56 6.30
CA PHE A 226 12.36 9.09 6.91
C PHE A 226 12.10 10.25 7.86
N PHE A 227 11.19 11.17 7.50
CA PHE A 227 10.85 12.34 8.31
C PHE A 227 9.78 12.07 9.37
N THR A 228 9.15 10.90 9.35
CA THR A 228 8.17 10.53 10.36
C THR A 228 8.78 10.44 11.75
N ASN A 229 8.16 11.15 12.69
CA ASN A 229 8.38 10.94 14.11
C ASN A 229 7.55 9.75 14.62
N TRP A 230 8.21 8.60 14.79
CA TRP A 230 7.58 7.36 15.25
C TRP A 230 6.90 7.48 16.62
N GLU A 231 7.40 8.33 17.53
CA GLU A 231 6.77 8.60 18.83
C GLU A 231 5.40 9.28 18.66
N GLN A 232 5.32 10.25 17.75
CA GLN A 232 4.08 10.95 17.45
C GLN A 232 3.06 10.01 16.79
N GLU A 233 3.52 9.10 15.94
CA GLU A 233 2.64 8.14 15.27
C GLU A 233 2.14 7.04 16.20
N ALA A 234 2.95 6.60 17.16
CA ALA A 234 2.48 5.72 18.24
C ALA A 234 1.41 6.43 19.09
N THR A 235 1.57 7.72 19.37
CA THR A 235 0.56 8.53 20.06
C THR A 235 -0.74 8.63 19.23
N LYS A 236 -0.65 8.94 17.93
CA LYS A 236 -1.82 8.98 17.04
C LYS A 236 -2.51 7.62 16.89
N ALA A 237 -1.74 6.52 16.89
CA ALA A 237 -2.30 5.17 16.84
C ALA A 237 -3.07 4.86 18.14
N ARG A 238 -2.50 5.24 19.29
CA ARG A 238 -3.16 5.18 20.58
C ARG A 238 -4.45 6.00 20.59
N ASP A 239 -4.40 7.27 20.19
CA ASP A 239 -5.58 8.15 20.15
C ASP A 239 -6.68 7.61 19.23
N ARG A 240 -6.31 7.04 18.07
CA ARG A 240 -7.26 6.33 17.20
C ARG A 240 -7.99 5.20 17.92
N VAL A 241 -7.29 4.42 18.75
CA VAL A 241 -7.89 3.34 19.56
C VAL A 241 -8.71 3.88 20.73
N PHE A 242 -8.31 5.00 21.36
CA PHE A 242 -9.09 5.62 22.43
C PHE A 242 -10.36 6.32 21.92
N GLU A 243 -10.35 6.90 20.72
CA GLU A 243 -11.58 7.34 20.03
C GLU A 243 -12.48 6.14 19.66
N MET A 244 -11.92 4.93 19.50
CA MET A 244 -12.67 3.68 19.30
C MET A 244 -13.26 3.11 20.60
N ALA A 245 -12.75 3.49 21.77
CA ALA A 245 -13.31 3.07 23.04
C ALA A 245 -14.61 3.85 23.31
N PRO A 246 -15.78 3.19 23.42
CA PRO A 246 -17.02 3.92 23.62
C PRO A 246 -16.95 4.68 24.94
N GLN A 247 -17.26 5.99 24.90
CA GLN A 247 -17.57 6.78 26.10
C GLN A 247 -18.67 6.11 26.96
N GLY A 248 -19.46 5.22 26.35
CA GLY A 248 -20.42 4.35 27.02
C GLY A 248 -19.80 3.39 28.03
N ASN A 249 -18.66 2.74 27.76
CA ASN A 249 -18.10 1.77 28.71
C ASN A 249 -17.64 2.42 30.02
N GLN A 250 -17.07 3.61 29.94
CA GLN A 250 -16.64 4.34 31.14
C GLN A 250 -17.86 4.80 31.95
N LYS A 251 -18.92 5.29 31.29
CA LYS A 251 -20.14 5.71 31.95
C LYS A 251 -20.92 4.53 32.53
N THR A 252 -21.04 3.42 31.80
CA THR A 252 -21.69 2.18 32.25
C THR A 252 -20.91 1.48 33.35
N GLU A 253 -19.57 1.48 33.33
CA GLU A 253 -18.75 0.94 34.41
C GLU A 253 -18.81 1.81 35.68
N ILE A 254 -18.93 3.13 35.53
CA ILE A 254 -19.18 4.06 36.65
C ILE A 254 -20.58 3.83 37.22
N THR A 255 -21.63 3.75 36.39
CA THR A 255 -23.01 3.51 36.84
C THR A 255 -23.17 2.12 37.48
N LEU A 256 -22.52 1.08 36.95
CA LEU A 256 -22.52 -0.25 37.57
C LEU A 256 -21.80 -0.28 38.92
N LYS A 257 -20.74 0.52 39.10
CA LYS A 257 -20.05 0.67 40.39
C LYS A 257 -20.89 1.46 41.39
N GLU A 258 -21.56 2.52 40.95
CA GLU A 258 -22.50 3.29 41.78
C GLU A 258 -23.70 2.43 42.21
N ASP A 259 -24.32 1.71 41.27
CA ASP A 259 -25.45 0.80 41.56
C ASP A 259 -25.04 -0.35 42.50
N ALA A 260 -23.83 -0.90 42.32
CA ALA A 260 -23.30 -1.93 43.22
C ALA A 260 -23.00 -1.37 44.63
N GLN A 261 -22.53 -0.12 44.74
CA GLN A 261 -22.31 0.53 46.03
C GLN A 261 -23.62 0.79 46.78
N VAL A 262 -24.67 1.24 46.09
CA VAL A 262 -25.99 1.47 46.68
C VAL A 262 -26.61 0.15 47.17
N LEU A 263 -26.50 -0.93 46.39
CA LEU A 263 -26.99 -2.24 46.82
C LEU A 263 -26.21 -2.80 48.02
N LEU A 264 -24.91 -2.52 48.13
CA LEU A 264 -24.10 -2.92 49.27
C LEU A 264 -24.42 -2.10 50.53
N SER A 265 -24.76 -0.81 50.41
CA SER A 265 -25.20 -0.01 51.55
C SER A 265 -26.57 -0.46 52.07
N ASP A 266 -27.52 -0.75 51.18
CA ASP A 266 -28.88 -1.21 51.53
C ASP A 266 -28.87 -2.58 52.23
N VAL A 267 -27.92 -3.45 51.89
CA VAL A 267 -27.72 -4.74 52.57
C VAL A 267 -27.09 -4.55 53.95
N SER A 268 -26.25 -3.52 54.15
CA SER A 268 -25.60 -3.26 55.44
C SER A 268 -26.52 -2.59 56.47
N GLU A 269 -27.56 -1.86 56.03
CA GLU A 269 -28.55 -1.25 56.93
C GLU A 269 -29.66 -2.22 57.38
N ASN A 270 -29.78 -3.38 56.73
CA ASN A 270 -30.80 -4.39 57.00
C ASN A 270 -30.29 -5.64 57.75
N VAL A 271 -29.10 -5.56 58.37
CA VAL A 271 -28.51 -6.58 59.29
C VAL A 271 -28.28 -5.94 60.65
#